data_AF-A0A947FSA3-F1
#
_entry.id   AF-A0A947FSA3-F1
#
_cell.length_a   1.000
_cell.length_b   1.000
_cell.length_c   1.000
_cell.angle_alpha   90.00
_cell.angle_beta   90.00
_cell.angle_gamma   90.00
#
_symmetry.space_group_name_H-M   'P 1'
#
loop_
_entity.id
_entity.type
_entity.pdbx_description
1 polymer ?
#
loop_
_entity_poly.entity_id
_entity_poly.type
_entity_poly.pdbx_seq_one_letter_code
_entity_poly.pdbx_strand_id
1 'polypeptide(L)'
;IAGNLDLNEVVAARDFALAQAARPAFGDYGLWFTVALAVVATVSGVIASAFAVSRMLAMLTDMQLVPHSHFGMSGSIQRHTLVYTIAIAIFLTVFFDLTRIASLGAIFYITMDIVVHFGVFRYLRHEINANGMILVLAIIFDVLVLGAFLWIKIQSDIVIVIVAFICMLLIFVAEHVFLRASTPA
;
A
#
# COMPACT_ATOMS: atom_id res chain seq x y z
N ILE A 1 17.42 11.02 18.38
CA ILE A 1 15.98 11.32 18.52
C ILE A 1 15.87 12.24 19.73
N ALA A 2 15.84 13.57 19.52
CA ALA A 2 15.86 14.54 20.61
C ALA A 2 14.49 14.54 21.30
N GLY A 3 14.50 14.24 22.60
CA GLY A 3 13.31 14.12 23.44
C GLY A 3 12.72 15.47 23.80
N ASN A 4 11.44 15.66 23.46
CA ASN A 4 10.68 16.83 23.89
C ASN A 4 9.21 16.54 24.26
N LEU A 5 8.78 15.27 24.26
CA LEU A 5 7.48 14.85 24.80
C LEU A 5 7.62 13.55 25.60
N ASP A 6 6.85 13.44 26.69
CA ASP A 6 6.71 12.19 27.45
C ASP A 6 6.00 11.13 26.60
N LEU A 7 6.34 9.85 26.79
CA LEU A 7 5.82 8.76 25.96
C LEU A 7 4.29 8.71 25.96
N ASN A 8 3.67 9.06 27.10
CA ASN A 8 2.22 9.08 27.26
C ASN A 8 1.55 10.19 26.41
N GLU A 9 2.19 11.35 26.29
CA GLU A 9 1.67 12.45 25.49
C GLU A 9 1.78 12.16 23.98
N VAL A 10 2.84 11.46 23.56
CA VAL A 10 2.99 10.98 22.17
C VAL A 10 1.88 9.99 21.80
N VAL A 11 1.50 9.11 22.73
CA VAL A 11 0.40 8.16 22.52
C VAL A 11 -0.95 8.88 22.51
N ALA A 12 -1.16 9.86 23.39
CA ALA A 12 -2.39 10.65 23.43
C ALA A 12 -2.58 11.51 22.16
N ALA A 13 -1.47 12.03 21.61
CA ALA A 13 -1.44 12.84 20.40
C ALA A 13 -1.10 12.03 19.14
N ARG A 14 -1.30 10.70 19.13
CA ARG A 14 -0.82 9.80 18.05
C ARG A 14 -1.10 10.31 16.64
N ASP A 15 -2.29 10.83 16.40
CA ASP A 15 -2.74 11.27 15.08
C ASP A 15 -2.08 12.58 14.61
N PHE A 16 -1.48 13.35 15.53
CA PHE A 16 -0.76 14.58 15.24
C PHE A 16 0.57 14.68 16.00
N ALA A 17 1.19 13.54 16.32
CA ALA A 17 2.33 13.45 17.22
C ALA A 17 3.54 14.26 16.72
N LEU A 18 3.74 14.30 15.39
CA LEU A 18 4.78 15.12 14.77
C LEU A 18 4.54 16.63 14.94
N ALA A 19 3.27 17.07 14.84
CA ALA A 19 2.93 18.48 15.08
C ALA A 19 2.99 18.83 16.57
N GLN A 20 2.55 17.91 17.43
CA GLN A 20 2.69 18.04 18.87
C GLN A 20 4.17 18.13 19.28
N ALA A 21 5.06 17.37 18.63
CA ALA A 21 6.50 17.41 18.84
C ALA A 21 7.15 18.75 18.48
N ALA A 22 6.53 19.58 17.65
CA ALA A 22 7.01 20.93 17.34
C ALA A 22 6.68 21.95 18.45
N ARG A 23 5.66 21.68 19.27
CA ARG A 23 5.16 22.62 20.28
C ARG A 23 6.18 23.02 21.36
N PRO A 24 6.99 22.11 21.93
CA PRO A 24 7.97 22.47 22.96
C PRO A 24 9.08 23.40 22.45
N ALA A 25 9.43 23.32 21.17
CA ALA A 25 10.49 24.13 20.57
C ALA A 25 9.98 25.42 19.91
N PHE A 26 8.77 25.40 19.33
CA PHE A 26 8.26 26.47 18.46
C PHE A 26 6.87 27.00 18.88
N GLY A 27 6.35 26.55 20.02
CA GLY A 27 5.03 26.96 20.53
C GLY A 27 3.87 26.57 19.61
N ASP A 28 2.72 27.23 19.80
CA ASP A 28 1.51 26.93 19.04
C ASP A 28 1.62 27.30 17.55
N TYR A 29 2.45 28.30 17.21
CA TYR A 29 2.74 28.65 15.81
C TYR A 29 3.47 27.53 15.07
N GLY A 30 4.45 26.90 15.71
CA GLY A 30 5.14 25.73 15.15
C GLY A 30 4.21 24.54 14.94
N LEU A 31 3.33 24.27 15.91
CA LEU A 31 2.32 23.22 15.81
C LEU A 31 1.43 23.43 14.59
N TRP A 32 0.82 24.61 14.44
CA TRP A 32 -0.08 24.90 13.31
C TRP A 32 0.63 24.88 11.96
N PHE A 33 1.88 25.35 11.90
CA PHE A 33 2.69 25.27 10.70
C PHE A 33 2.94 23.81 10.29
N THR A 34 3.29 22.94 11.24
CA THR A 34 3.48 21.50 10.97
C THR A 34 2.18 20.82 10.54
N VAL A 35 1.03 21.17 11.15
CA VAL A 35 -0.28 20.66 10.72
C VAL A 35 -0.58 21.05 9.27
N ALA A 36 -0.38 22.32 8.90
CA ALA A 36 -0.61 22.77 7.54
C ALA A 36 0.26 22.02 6.52
N LEU A 37 1.55 21.83 6.83
CA LEU A 37 2.45 21.05 6.00
C LEU A 37 2.02 19.58 5.90
N ALA A 38 1.58 18.96 7.00
CA ALA A 38 1.10 17.58 7.00
C ALA A 38 -0.15 17.41 6.12
N VAL A 39 -1.09 18.37 6.17
CA VAL A 39 -2.28 18.36 5.30
C VAL A 39 -1.88 18.47 3.82
N VAL A 40 -0.99 19.40 3.47
CA VAL A 40 -0.55 19.56 2.07
C VAL A 40 0.19 18.31 1.58
N ALA A 41 1.08 17.75 2.41
CA ALA A 41 1.84 16.53 2.07
C ALA A 41 0.92 15.31 1.89
N THR A 42 -0.10 15.14 2.73
CA THR A 42 -1.03 14.01 2.64
C THR A 42 -1.96 14.14 1.44
N VAL A 43 -2.54 15.31 1.19
CA VAL A 43 -3.41 15.54 0.03
C VAL A 43 -2.64 15.33 -1.27
N SER A 44 -1.45 15.93 -1.40
CA SER A 44 -0.62 15.75 -2.60
C SER A 44 -0.18 14.30 -2.79
N GLY A 45 0.21 13.60 -1.72
CA GLY A 45 0.59 12.19 -1.77
C GLY A 45 -0.54 11.28 -2.23
N VAL A 46 -1.76 11.48 -1.72
CA VAL A 46 -2.95 10.71 -2.12
C VAL A 46 -3.32 10.96 -3.58
N ILE A 47 -3.29 12.20 -4.03
CA ILE A 47 -3.57 12.53 -5.45
C ILE A 47 -2.52 11.87 -6.35
N ALA A 48 -1.24 12.01 -6.02
CA ALA A 48 -0.14 11.45 -6.82
C ALA A 48 -0.22 9.92 -6.90
N SER A 49 -0.46 9.24 -5.78
CA SER A 49 -0.55 7.77 -5.75
C SER A 49 -1.79 7.27 -6.50
N ALA A 50 -2.94 7.93 -6.37
CA ALA A 50 -4.16 7.56 -7.09
C ALA A 50 -3.97 7.63 -8.61
N PHE A 51 -3.35 8.69 -9.13
CA PHE A 51 -3.07 8.81 -10.56
C PHE A 51 -2.02 7.80 -11.05
N ALA A 52 -0.98 7.55 -10.26
CA ALA A 52 0.05 6.57 -10.60
C ALA A 52 -0.52 5.16 -10.72
N VAL A 53 -1.32 4.72 -9.72
CA VAL A 53 -1.97 3.41 -9.72
C VAL A 53 -2.96 3.29 -10.87
N SER A 54 -3.81 4.31 -11.09
CA SER A 54 -4.82 4.27 -12.16
C SER A 54 -4.18 4.12 -13.55
N ARG A 55 -3.04 4.77 -13.78
CA ARG A 55 -2.29 4.67 -15.04
C ARG A 55 -1.63 3.30 -15.21
N MET A 56 -1.01 2.76 -14.16
CA MET A 56 -0.42 1.42 -14.19
C MET A 56 -1.49 0.36 -14.44
N LEU A 57 -2.64 0.47 -13.76
CA LEU A 57 -3.75 -0.45 -13.94
C LEU A 57 -4.32 -0.38 -15.35
N ALA A 58 -4.49 0.82 -15.90
CA ALA A 58 -4.93 1.00 -17.29
C ALA A 58 -3.95 0.38 -18.30
N MET A 59 -2.64 0.54 -18.09
CA MET A 59 -1.62 -0.10 -18.94
C MET A 59 -1.73 -1.63 -18.90
N LEU A 60 -1.88 -2.22 -17.70
CA LEU A 60 -2.03 -3.67 -17.56
C LEU A 60 -3.34 -4.18 -18.17
N THR A 61 -4.42 -3.39 -18.07
CA THR A 61 -5.68 -3.68 -18.77
C THR A 61 -5.52 -3.64 -20.29
N ASP A 62 -4.84 -2.63 -20.84
CA ASP A 62 -4.57 -2.54 -22.29
C ASP A 62 -3.74 -3.73 -22.79
N MET A 63 -2.87 -4.27 -21.93
CA MET A 63 -2.08 -5.49 -22.17
C MET A 63 -2.86 -6.79 -21.97
N GLN A 64 -4.18 -6.74 -21.70
CA GLN A 64 -5.04 -7.90 -21.43
C GLN A 64 -4.58 -8.75 -20.23
N LEU A 65 -3.86 -8.15 -19.28
CA LEU A 65 -3.39 -8.82 -18.06
C LEU A 65 -4.38 -8.67 -16.90
N VAL A 66 -5.26 -7.67 -16.96
CA VAL A 66 -6.25 -7.39 -15.91
C VAL A 66 -7.64 -7.21 -16.54
N PRO A 67 -8.68 -7.90 -16.02
CA PRO A 67 -10.04 -7.73 -16.53
C PRO A 67 -10.54 -6.30 -16.31
N HIS A 68 -11.24 -5.77 -17.32
CA HIS A 68 -11.87 -4.45 -17.24
C HIS A 68 -13.31 -4.51 -17.73
N SER A 69 -14.17 -3.75 -17.05
CA SER A 69 -15.53 -3.46 -17.49
C SER A 69 -15.73 -1.95 -17.51
N HIS A 70 -16.20 -1.46 -18.65
CA HIS A 70 -16.46 -0.03 -18.84
C HIS A 70 -17.67 0.47 -18.04
N PHE A 71 -18.49 -0.43 -17.46
CA PHE A 71 -19.70 -0.11 -16.66
C PHE A 71 -20.54 1.07 -17.21
N GLY A 72 -20.66 1.16 -18.55
CA GLY A 72 -21.42 2.23 -19.22
C GLY A 72 -20.84 3.65 -19.12
N MET A 73 -19.64 3.83 -18.56
CA MET A 73 -18.98 5.13 -18.45
C MET A 73 -18.26 5.53 -19.75
N SER A 74 -18.38 6.80 -20.14
CA SER A 74 -17.58 7.40 -21.21
C SER A 74 -16.18 7.80 -20.69
N GLY A 75 -15.18 7.81 -21.57
CA GLY A 75 -13.80 8.20 -21.23
C GLY A 75 -12.77 7.09 -21.38
N SER A 76 -11.51 7.38 -21.03
CA SER A 76 -10.41 6.42 -21.09
C SER A 76 -10.44 5.42 -19.93
N ILE A 77 -9.83 4.25 -20.13
CA ILE A 77 -9.70 3.20 -19.11
C ILE A 77 -9.08 3.76 -17.82
N GLN A 78 -8.11 4.66 -17.92
CA GLN A 78 -7.51 5.35 -16.76
C GLN A 78 -8.54 6.11 -15.90
N ARG A 79 -9.54 6.75 -16.51
CA ARG A 79 -10.58 7.46 -15.75
C ARG A 79 -11.48 6.48 -15.02
N HIS A 80 -11.81 5.36 -15.65
CA HIS A 80 -12.63 4.31 -15.04
C HIS A 80 -11.90 3.67 -13.87
N THR A 81 -10.63 3.29 -14.05
CA THR A 81 -9.80 2.72 -12.98
C THR A 81 -9.60 3.71 -11.83
N LEU A 82 -9.46 5.01 -12.11
CA LEU A 82 -9.40 6.04 -11.08
C LEU A 82 -10.69 6.12 -10.26
N VAL A 83 -11.86 6.14 -10.92
CA VAL A 83 -13.15 6.18 -10.23
C VAL A 83 -13.35 4.94 -9.37
N TYR A 84 -13.03 3.74 -9.88
CA TYR A 84 -13.12 2.50 -9.10
C TYR A 84 -12.20 2.52 -7.89
N THR A 85 -10.95 2.93 -8.07
CA THR A 85 -9.95 2.99 -6.99
C THR A 85 -10.38 3.96 -5.89
N ILE A 86 -10.86 5.15 -6.26
CA ILE A 86 -11.33 6.14 -5.29
C ILE A 86 -12.61 5.67 -4.57
N ALA A 87 -13.55 5.06 -5.28
CA ALA A 87 -14.76 4.51 -4.67
C ALA A 87 -14.44 3.41 -3.64
N ILE A 88 -13.53 2.49 -3.98
CA ILE A 88 -13.04 1.46 -3.07
C ILE A 88 -12.30 2.08 -1.88
N ALA A 89 -11.46 3.10 -2.11
CA ALA A 89 -10.75 3.78 -1.05
C ALA A 89 -11.70 4.47 -0.06
N ILE A 90 -12.74 5.16 -0.55
CA ILE A 90 -13.77 5.77 0.30
C ILE A 90 -14.54 4.71 1.07
N PHE A 91 -14.96 3.62 0.40
CA PHE A 91 -15.63 2.51 1.05
C PHE A 91 -14.77 1.93 2.19
N LEU A 92 -13.51 1.58 1.92
CA LEU A 92 -12.60 1.07 2.95
C LEU A 92 -12.41 2.06 4.09
N THR A 93 -12.29 3.36 3.80
CA THR A 93 -12.12 4.41 4.83
C THR A 93 -13.34 4.57 5.73
N VAL A 94 -14.55 4.33 5.22
CA VAL A 94 -15.79 4.39 6.01
C VAL A 94 -15.95 3.15 6.90
N PHE A 95 -15.53 1.98 6.45
CA PHE A 95 -15.77 0.71 7.15
C PHE A 95 -14.57 0.21 7.98
N PHE A 96 -13.36 0.68 7.73
CA PHE A 96 -12.14 0.24 8.41
C PHE A 96 -11.43 1.42 9.09
N ASP A 97 -10.92 1.19 10.29
CA ASP A 97 -10.06 2.15 10.96
C ASP A 97 -8.71 2.30 10.26
N LEU A 98 -8.10 3.48 10.34
CA LEU A 98 -6.81 3.80 9.74
C LEU A 98 -5.72 2.77 10.07
N THR A 99 -5.69 2.27 11.31
CA THR A 99 -4.72 1.25 11.73
C THR A 99 -4.91 -0.07 10.98
N ARG A 100 -6.16 -0.46 10.68
CA ARG A 100 -6.45 -1.68 9.91
C ARG A 100 -6.07 -1.51 8.44
N ILE A 101 -6.44 -0.37 7.85
CA ILE A 101 -6.10 -0.03 6.46
C ILE A 101 -4.58 -0.03 6.26
N ALA A 102 -3.84 0.63 7.15
CA ALA A 102 -2.38 0.65 7.11
C ALA A 102 -1.76 -0.74 7.25
N SER A 103 -2.35 -1.60 8.10
CA SER A 103 -1.86 -2.97 8.28
C SER A 103 -2.08 -3.84 7.05
N LEU A 104 -3.26 -3.74 6.44
CA LEU A 104 -3.60 -4.47 5.21
C LEU A 104 -2.70 -4.01 4.04
N GLY A 105 -2.50 -2.69 3.91
CA GLY A 105 -1.57 -2.12 2.94
C GLY A 105 -0.13 -2.61 3.13
N ALA A 106 0.37 -2.64 4.36
CA ALA A 106 1.71 -3.15 4.66
C ALA A 106 1.88 -4.63 4.29
N ILE A 107 0.89 -5.48 4.62
CA ILE A 107 0.93 -6.90 4.26
C ILE A 107 0.96 -7.06 2.74
N PHE A 108 0.10 -6.35 2.01
CA PHE A 108 0.05 -6.42 0.55
C PHE A 108 1.34 -5.92 -0.10
N TYR A 109 1.88 -4.79 0.36
CA TYR A 109 3.08 -4.20 -0.21
C TYR A 109 4.30 -5.10 0.01
N ILE A 110 4.53 -5.57 1.24
CA ILE A 110 5.69 -6.42 1.54
C ILE A 110 5.58 -7.77 0.81
N THR A 111 4.36 -8.33 0.72
CA THR A 111 4.18 -9.57 -0.04
C THR A 111 4.40 -9.37 -1.53
N MET A 112 3.93 -8.26 -2.11
CA MET A 112 4.20 -7.89 -3.49
C MET A 112 5.70 -7.77 -3.74
N ASP A 113 6.44 -7.08 -2.87
CA ASP A 113 7.89 -6.92 -2.98
C ASP A 113 8.61 -8.28 -2.98
N ILE A 114 8.24 -9.20 -2.07
CA ILE A 114 8.80 -10.56 -2.05
C ILE A 114 8.57 -11.27 -3.39
N VAL A 115 7.34 -11.22 -3.92
CA VAL A 115 6.97 -11.89 -5.18
C VAL A 115 7.73 -11.27 -6.36
N VAL A 116 7.82 -9.94 -6.43
CA VAL A 116 8.54 -9.22 -7.49
C VAL A 116 10.03 -9.50 -7.42
N HIS A 117 10.66 -9.37 -6.25
CA HIS A 117 12.08 -9.67 -6.06
C HIS A 117 12.41 -11.12 -6.41
N PHE A 118 11.56 -12.06 -6.00
CA PHE A 118 11.71 -13.48 -6.35
C PHE A 118 11.55 -13.71 -7.86
N GLY A 119 10.55 -13.08 -8.49
CA GLY A 119 10.33 -13.14 -9.94
C GLY A 119 11.53 -12.61 -10.71
N VAL A 120 12.09 -11.47 -10.28
CA VAL A 120 13.31 -10.91 -10.86
C VAL A 120 14.49 -11.84 -10.67
N PHE A 121 14.70 -12.38 -9.47
CA PHE A 121 15.80 -13.30 -9.18
C PHE A 121 15.72 -14.59 -10.02
N ARG A 122 14.51 -15.12 -10.22
CA ARG A 122 14.28 -16.43 -10.87
C ARG A 122 14.22 -16.36 -12.39
N TYR A 123 13.66 -15.29 -12.96
CA TYR A 123 13.34 -15.19 -14.39
C TYR A 123 14.14 -14.10 -15.10
N LEU A 124 14.27 -12.91 -14.52
CA LEU A 124 14.85 -11.75 -15.23
C LEU A 124 16.33 -11.48 -14.90
N ARG A 125 16.89 -12.12 -13.88
CA ARG A 125 18.24 -11.82 -13.35
C ARG A 125 19.30 -11.69 -14.44
N HIS A 126 19.30 -12.61 -15.41
CA HIS A 126 20.29 -12.64 -16.49
C HIS A 126 20.03 -11.61 -17.58
N GLU A 127 18.78 -11.20 -17.79
CA GLU A 127 18.41 -10.21 -18.81
C GLU A 127 18.74 -8.78 -18.37
N ILE A 128 18.54 -8.48 -17.08
CA ILE A 128 18.77 -7.14 -16.53
C ILE A 128 20.10 -7.00 -15.75
N ASN A 129 20.96 -8.03 -15.78
CA ASN A 129 22.22 -8.10 -15.03
C ASN A 129 22.07 -7.73 -13.54
N ALA A 130 20.98 -8.15 -12.92
CA ALA A 130 20.71 -7.81 -11.52
C ALA A 130 21.67 -8.55 -10.57
N ASN A 131 22.16 -7.83 -9.55
CA ASN A 131 22.99 -8.43 -8.51
C ASN A 131 22.13 -9.33 -7.61
N GLY A 132 22.30 -10.64 -7.77
CA GLY A 132 21.56 -11.65 -7.02
C GLY A 132 21.72 -11.54 -5.50
N MET A 133 22.86 -11.03 -5.00
CA MET A 133 23.04 -10.85 -3.55
C MET A 133 22.11 -9.77 -2.99
N ILE A 134 21.92 -8.66 -3.72
CA ILE A 134 21.04 -7.57 -3.28
C ILE A 134 19.58 -8.04 -3.25
N LEU A 135 19.15 -8.76 -4.29
CA LEU A 135 17.80 -9.33 -4.37
C LEU A 135 17.52 -10.33 -3.24
N VAL A 136 18.44 -11.25 -2.98
CA VAL A 136 18.29 -12.24 -1.91
C VAL A 136 18.23 -11.54 -0.54
N LEU A 137 19.09 -10.54 -0.32
CA LEU A 137 19.09 -9.79 0.92
C LEU A 137 17.77 -9.01 1.12
N ALA A 138 17.23 -8.39 0.06
CA ALA A 138 15.94 -7.71 0.10
C ALA A 138 14.82 -8.69 0.48
N ILE A 139 14.73 -9.86 -0.17
CA ILE A 139 13.75 -10.90 0.17
C ILE A 139 13.87 -11.33 1.64
N ILE A 140 15.09 -11.52 2.15
CA ILE A 140 15.30 -11.89 3.55
C ILE A 140 14.76 -10.80 4.48
N PHE A 141 15.06 -9.52 4.22
CA PHE A 141 14.54 -8.42 5.02
C PHE A 141 13.02 -8.32 4.95
N ASP A 142 12.43 -8.47 3.77
CA ASP A 142 10.98 -8.44 3.59
C ASP A 142 10.30 -9.57 4.38
N VAL A 143 10.83 -10.79 4.31
CA VAL A 143 10.33 -11.95 5.07
C VAL A 143 10.46 -11.74 6.57
N LEU A 144 11.58 -11.18 7.04
CA LEU A 144 11.77 -10.87 8.45
C LEU A 144 10.78 -9.82 8.95
N VAL A 145 10.61 -8.72 8.20
CA VAL A 145 9.67 -7.65 8.54
C VAL A 145 8.23 -8.14 8.49
N LEU A 146 7.84 -8.87 7.45
CA LEU A 146 6.50 -9.45 7.32
C LEU A 146 6.22 -10.45 8.45
N GLY A 147 7.17 -11.34 8.74
CA GLY A 147 7.05 -12.33 9.81
C GLY A 147 6.86 -11.67 11.18
N ALA A 148 7.67 -10.67 11.51
CA ALA A 148 7.53 -9.91 12.75
C ALA A 148 6.20 -9.15 12.80
N PHE A 149 5.80 -8.51 11.70
CA PHE A 149 4.55 -7.75 11.62
C PHE A 149 3.32 -8.65 11.77
N LEU A 150 3.30 -9.81 11.09
CA LEU A 150 2.23 -10.80 11.21
C LEU A 150 2.16 -11.37 12.63
N TRP A 151 3.29 -11.64 13.28
CA TRP A 151 3.33 -12.10 14.67
C TRP A 151 2.65 -11.11 15.62
N ILE A 152 2.92 -9.81 15.46
CA ILE A 152 2.29 -8.74 16.24
C ILE A 152 0.78 -8.67 15.94
N LYS A 153 0.39 -8.82 14.66
CA LYS A 153 -1.02 -8.70 14.24
C LYS A 153 -1.86 -9.90 14.62
N ILE A 154 -1.32 -11.12 14.65
CA ILE A 154 -2.04 -12.31 15.12
C ILE A 154 -2.47 -12.16 16.58
N GLN A 155 -1.65 -11.52 17.42
CA GLN A 155 -1.98 -11.29 18.83
C GLN A 155 -2.94 -10.12 19.05
N SER A 156 -2.88 -9.08 18.22
CA SER A 156 -3.63 -7.84 18.43
C SER A 156 -4.94 -7.75 17.62
N ASP A 157 -4.95 -8.23 16.38
CA ASP A 157 -6.10 -8.18 15.48
C ASP A 157 -5.97 -9.25 14.38
N ILE A 158 -6.28 -10.50 14.75
CA ILE A 158 -6.19 -11.66 13.84
C ILE A 158 -7.14 -11.55 12.64
N VAL A 159 -8.22 -10.78 12.76
CA VAL A 159 -9.20 -10.59 11.70
C VAL A 159 -8.54 -9.96 10.48
N ILE A 160 -7.63 -8.98 10.69
CA ILE A 160 -6.89 -8.34 9.59
C ILE A 160 -6.04 -9.36 8.83
N VAL A 161 -5.36 -10.26 9.54
CA VAL A 161 -4.48 -11.27 8.92
C VAL A 161 -5.31 -12.23 8.05
N ILE A 162 -6.46 -12.66 8.56
CA ILE A 162 -7.38 -13.52 7.81
C ILE A 162 -7.94 -12.80 6.58
N VAL A 163 -8.40 -11.55 6.75
CA VAL A 163 -8.93 -10.74 5.63
C VAL A 163 -7.85 -10.52 4.57
N ALA A 164 -6.63 -10.16 4.96
CA ALA A 164 -5.52 -9.97 4.04
C ALA A 164 -5.21 -11.26 3.26
N PHE A 165 -5.15 -12.41 3.94
CA PHE A 165 -4.92 -13.71 3.29
C PHE A 165 -6.04 -14.07 2.30
N ILE A 166 -7.30 -13.89 2.69
CA ILE A 166 -8.46 -14.14 1.81
C ILE A 166 -8.42 -13.22 0.59
N CYS A 167 -8.21 -11.91 0.78
CA CYS A 167 -8.13 -10.95 -0.31
C CYS A 167 -7.00 -11.30 -1.28
N MET A 168 -5.82 -11.66 -0.78
CA MET A 168 -4.69 -12.04 -1.62
C MET A 168 -4.96 -13.32 -2.40
N LEU A 169 -5.57 -14.32 -1.77
CA LEU A 169 -5.96 -15.57 -2.42
C LEU A 169 -7.03 -15.32 -3.49
N LEU A 170 -8.01 -14.47 -3.22
CA LEU A 170 -9.03 -14.08 -4.20
C LEU A 170 -8.41 -13.37 -5.41
N ILE A 171 -7.50 -12.41 -5.19
CA ILE A 171 -6.79 -11.70 -6.27
C ILE A 171 -6.01 -12.71 -7.11
N PHE A 172 -5.22 -13.57 -6.47
CA PHE A 172 -4.40 -14.57 -7.16
C PHE A 172 -5.24 -15.55 -7.98
N VAL A 173 -6.34 -16.07 -7.41
CA VAL A 173 -7.24 -16.99 -8.12
C VAL A 173 -7.94 -16.28 -9.28
N ALA A 174 -8.43 -15.06 -9.06
CA ALA A 174 -9.09 -14.28 -10.11
C ALA A 174 -8.15 -14.01 -11.29
N GLU A 175 -6.91 -13.59 -11.00
CA GLU A 175 -5.88 -13.35 -12.02
C GLU A 175 -5.50 -14.65 -12.73
N HIS A 176 -5.29 -15.74 -12.00
CA HIS A 176 -4.93 -17.03 -12.58
C HIS A 176 -6.02 -17.59 -13.51
N VAL A 177 -7.29 -17.49 -13.10
CA VAL A 177 -8.43 -17.91 -13.92
C VAL A 177 -8.56 -17.02 -15.16
N PHE A 178 -8.42 -15.70 -14.99
CA PHE A 178 -8.51 -14.75 -16.09
C PHE A 178 -7.43 -14.99 -17.14
N LEU A 179 -6.16 -15.09 -16.73
CA LEU A 179 -5.04 -15.32 -17.65
C LEU A 179 -5.19 -16.65 -18.39
N ARG A 180 -5.66 -17.70 -17.70
CA ARG A 180 -5.90 -19.00 -18.32
C ARG A 180 -7.06 -19.00 -19.33
N ALA A 181 -8.08 -18.17 -19.10
CA ALA A 181 -9.20 -18.00 -20.03
C ALA A 181 -8.83 -17.10 -21.23
N SER A 182 -7.92 -16.14 -21.04
CA SER A 182 -7.48 -15.18 -22.07
C SER A 182 -6.33 -15.68 -22.95
N THR A 183 -5.73 -16.85 -22.65
CA THR A 183 -4.72 -17.46 -23.52
C THR A 183 -5.42 -18.18 -24.67
N PRO A 184 -5.28 -17.76 -25.95
CA PRO A 184 -5.77 -18.56 -27.06
C PRO A 184 -4.95 -19.85 -27.16
N ALA A 185 -5.62 -20.97 -27.42
CA ALA A 185 -4.98 -22.25 -27.75
C ALA A 185 -4.17 -22.16 -29.05
#